data_AF-A0A925L1I7-F1
#
_entry.id   AF-A0A925L1I7-F1
#
_cell.length_a   1.000
_cell.length_b   1.000
_cell.length_c   1.000
_cell.angle_alpha   90.00
_cell.angle_beta   90.00
_cell.angle_gamma   90.00
#
_symmetry.space_group_name_H-M   'P 1'
#
loop_
_entity.id
_entity.type
_entity.pdbx_description
1 polymer ?
#
loop_
_entity_poly.entity_id
_entity_poly.type
_entity_poly.pdbx_seq_one_letter_code
_entity_poly.pdbx_strand_id
1 'polypeptide(L)'
;MTDAADQEIAWIFIQHGQWEESGPEVIMEGDRLEAIEFTWEPRERLNQGFEMIGTLSNMFARYYAEHTIDEREIVQLRAPLRPNWFAPLVSSDRISEALPLWKMIQQADYSSIE
;
A
#
# COMPACT_ATOMS: atom_id res chain seq x y z
N MET A 1 2.71 17.19 -2.90
CA MET A 1 3.31 16.46 -1.78
C MET A 1 4.81 16.74 -1.78
N THR A 2 5.33 17.56 -0.86
CA THR A 2 6.72 18.06 -0.86
C THR A 2 7.64 17.37 0.14
N ASP A 3 7.08 16.67 1.13
CA ASP A 3 7.85 15.89 2.09
C ASP A 3 8.36 14.57 1.47
N ALA A 4 9.65 14.28 1.65
CA ALA A 4 10.29 13.12 1.03
C ALA A 4 9.77 11.79 1.60
N ALA A 5 9.40 11.77 2.88
CA ALA A 5 8.88 10.56 3.51
C ALA A 5 7.43 10.31 3.11
N ASP A 6 6.63 11.35 2.85
CA ASP A 6 5.30 11.21 2.24
C ASP A 6 5.40 10.68 0.81
N GLN A 7 6.34 11.20 0.03
CA GLN A 7 6.65 10.71 -1.32
C GLN A 7 7.01 9.23 -1.33
N GLU A 8 7.91 8.79 -0.44
CA GLU A 8 8.27 7.37 -0.34
C GLU A 8 7.06 6.52 0.06
N ILE A 9 6.23 6.96 1.02
CA ILE A 9 5.03 6.21 1.39
C ILE A 9 4.04 6.10 0.23
N ALA A 10 3.73 7.20 -0.44
CA ALA A 10 2.82 7.17 -1.58
C ALA A 10 3.37 6.27 -2.69
N TRP A 11 4.67 6.31 -2.94
CA TRP A 11 5.31 5.47 -3.94
C TRP A 11 5.20 3.98 -3.61
N ILE A 12 5.46 3.61 -2.34
CA ILE A 12 5.27 2.25 -1.84
C ILE A 12 3.84 1.76 -2.08
N PHE A 13 2.86 2.61 -1.77
CA PHE A 13 1.44 2.29 -1.96
C PHE A 13 1.06 2.17 -3.44
N ILE A 14 1.49 3.11 -4.29
CA ILE A 14 1.24 3.06 -5.74
C ILE A 14 1.80 1.79 -6.36
N GLN A 15 3.04 1.41 -6.02
CA GLN A 15 3.71 0.28 -6.65
C GLN A 15 3.21 -1.08 -6.14
N HIS A 16 3.07 -1.23 -4.82
CA HIS A 16 2.86 -2.56 -4.24
C HIS A 16 1.54 -2.69 -3.47
N GLY A 17 0.80 -1.60 -3.29
CA GLY A 17 -0.53 -1.60 -2.68
C GLY A 17 -1.49 -2.50 -3.44
N GLN A 18 -2.40 -3.13 -2.71
CA GLN A 18 -3.43 -3.98 -3.30
C GLN A 18 -4.64 -3.12 -3.68
N TRP A 19 -4.64 -2.69 -4.95
CA TRP A 19 -5.72 -1.93 -5.55
C TRP A 19 -6.60 -2.84 -6.38
N GLU A 20 -7.91 -2.75 -6.17
CA GLU A 20 -8.92 -3.33 -7.04
C GLU A 20 -9.35 -2.26 -8.04
N GLU A 21 -9.44 -2.64 -9.31
CA GLU A 21 -9.91 -1.78 -10.39
C GLU A 21 -11.43 -1.87 -10.48
N SER A 22 -12.08 -0.72 -10.59
CA SER A 22 -13.49 -0.58 -10.91
C SER A 22 -13.68 0.32 -12.13
N GLY A 23 -14.77 0.07 -12.87
CA GLY A 23 -15.06 0.70 -14.16
C GLY A 23 -14.94 -0.28 -15.35
N PRO A 24 -14.82 0.22 -16.59
CA PRO A 24 -14.79 1.64 -16.96
C PRO A 24 -16.14 2.33 -16.74
N GLU A 25 -16.13 3.54 -16.21
CA GLU A 25 -17.28 4.44 -16.21
C GLU A 25 -17.17 5.44 -17.37
N VAL A 26 -18.26 5.57 -18.13
CA VAL A 26 -18.31 6.47 -19.28
C VAL A 26 -18.93 7.79 -18.85
N ILE A 27 -18.15 8.87 -18.93
CA ILE A 27 -18.60 10.22 -18.62
C ILE A 27 -19.04 10.88 -19.93
N MET A 28 -20.32 11.24 -20.01
CA MET A 28 -20.94 11.85 -21.18
C MET A 28 -21.35 13.29 -20.89
N GLU A 29 -21.01 14.21 -21.78
CA GLU A 29 -21.54 15.58 -21.80
C GLU A 29 -22.61 15.66 -22.90
N GLY A 30 -23.88 15.44 -22.53
CA GLY A 30 -24.97 15.33 -23.50
C GLY A 30 -24.85 14.05 -24.35
N ASP A 31 -24.67 14.21 -25.67
CA ASP A 31 -24.44 13.11 -26.61
C ASP A 31 -22.95 12.86 -26.92
N ARG A 32 -22.06 13.65 -26.30
CA ARG A 32 -20.62 13.58 -26.52
C ARG A 32 -19.92 12.81 -25.40
N LEU A 33 -19.04 11.89 -25.79
CA LEU A 33 -18.10 11.26 -24.86
C LEU A 33 -17.09 12.30 -24.37
N GLU A 34 -17.07 12.53 -23.06
CA GLU A 34 -16.12 13.43 -22.41
C GLU A 34 -14.90 12.67 -21.91
N ALA A 35 -15.11 11.60 -21.15
CA ALA A 35 -14.04 10.80 -20.56
C ALA A 35 -14.45 9.34 -20.33
N ILE A 36 -13.44 8.49 -20.17
CA ILE A 36 -13.59 7.14 -19.61
C ILE A 36 -12.78 7.12 -18.32
N GLU A 37 -13.45 6.90 -17.20
CA GLU A 37 -12.85 6.86 -15.88
C GLU A 37 -12.61 5.43 -15.43
N PHE A 38 -11.45 5.22 -14.82
CA PHE A 38 -11.07 3.99 -14.15
C PHE A 38 -10.67 4.36 -12.72
N THR A 39 -11.18 3.61 -11.76
CA THR A 39 -10.90 3.85 -10.34
C THR A 39 -10.12 2.68 -9.79
N TRP A 40 -9.03 2.98 -9.08
CA TRP A 40 -8.26 1.99 -8.33
C TRP A 40 -8.35 2.31 -6.85
N GLU A 41 -8.97 1.42 -6.09
CA GLU A 41 -9.21 1.60 -4.67
C GLU A 41 -8.74 0.40 -3.85
N PRO A 42 -8.34 0.60 -2.59
CA PRO A 42 -7.85 -0.51 -1.79
C PRO A 42 -9.03 -1.39 -1.40
N ARG A 43 -8.83 -2.71 -1.43
CA ARG A 43 -9.86 -3.65 -1.01
C ARG A 43 -10.36 -3.35 0.41
N GLU A 44 -11.67 -3.25 0.56
CA GLU A 44 -12.30 -3.04 1.87
C GLU A 44 -12.00 -4.22 2.81
N ARG A 45 -11.69 -3.88 4.07
CA ARG A 45 -11.24 -4.83 5.09
C ARG A 45 -12.41 -5.32 5.93
N LEU A 46 -12.37 -6.58 6.35
CA LEU A 46 -13.43 -7.23 7.14
C LEU A 46 -13.39 -6.84 8.64
N ASN A 47 -12.54 -5.89 9.00
CA ASN A 47 -12.35 -5.30 10.32
C ASN A 47 -11.98 -6.30 11.44
N GLN A 48 -11.12 -7.28 11.13
CA GLN A 48 -10.65 -8.29 12.09
C GLN A 48 -9.43 -7.85 12.93
N GLY A 49 -9.01 -6.58 12.85
CA GLY A 49 -7.91 -6.02 13.65
C GLY A 49 -6.49 -6.38 13.22
N PHE A 50 -6.27 -7.53 12.58
CA PHE A 50 -4.93 -8.00 12.17
C PHE A 50 -4.66 -7.94 10.65
N GLU A 51 -5.63 -7.52 9.86
CA GLU A 51 -5.57 -7.52 8.40
C GLU A 51 -4.42 -6.67 7.84
N MET A 52 -3.98 -5.65 8.59
CA MET A 52 -2.82 -4.82 8.23
C MET A 52 -1.53 -5.63 8.07
N ILE A 53 -1.34 -6.69 8.87
CA ILE A 53 -0.18 -7.57 8.76
C ILE A 53 -0.20 -8.29 7.40
N GLY A 54 -1.37 -8.80 7.01
CA GLY A 54 -1.57 -9.40 5.70
C GLY A 54 -1.30 -8.42 4.56
N THR A 55 -1.82 -7.20 4.64
CA THR A 55 -1.58 -6.14 3.65
C THR A 55 -0.08 -5.84 3.49
N LEU A 56 0.63 -5.56 4.58
CA LEU A 56 2.07 -5.24 4.53
C LEU A 56 2.90 -6.43 4.04
N SER A 57 2.54 -7.65 4.44
CA SER A 57 3.21 -8.87 3.98
C SER A 57 3.02 -9.08 2.47
N ASN A 58 1.82 -8.82 1.97
CA ASN A 58 1.52 -8.92 0.53
C ASN A 58 2.28 -7.87 -0.28
N MET A 59 2.37 -6.63 0.21
CA MET A 59 3.18 -5.58 -0.42
C MET A 59 4.67 -5.98 -0.51
N PHE A 60 5.23 -6.55 0.55
CA PHE A 60 6.61 -7.06 0.53
C PHE A 60 6.78 -8.24 -0.44
N ALA A 61 5.83 -9.17 -0.46
CA ALA A 61 5.87 -10.32 -1.37
C ALA A 61 5.82 -9.89 -2.84
N ARG A 62 5.01 -8.88 -3.18
CA ARG A 62 4.97 -8.28 -4.52
C ARG A 62 6.31 -7.68 -4.93
N TYR A 63 6.89 -6.85 -4.08
CA TYR A 63 8.24 -6.30 -4.32
C TYR A 63 9.28 -7.39 -4.54
N TYR A 64 9.26 -8.44 -3.71
CA TYR A 64 10.18 -9.55 -3.86
C TYR A 64 9.97 -10.27 -5.20
N ALA A 65 8.72 -10.57 -5.56
CA ALA A 65 8.36 -11.23 -6.81
C ALA A 65 8.79 -10.41 -8.04
N GLU A 66 8.55 -9.10 -8.06
CA GLU A 66 8.98 -8.19 -9.14
C GLU A 66 10.49 -8.25 -9.42
N HIS A 67 11.30 -8.58 -8.41
CA HIS A 67 12.76 -8.64 -8.52
C HIS A 67 13.32 -10.05 -8.66
N THR A 68 12.47 -11.07 -8.61
CA THR A 68 12.89 -12.49 -8.60
C THR A 68 12.22 -13.34 -9.65
N ILE A 69 11.12 -12.87 -10.23
CA ILE A 69 10.33 -13.57 -11.24
C ILE A 69 10.29 -12.72 -12.51
N ASP A 70 10.64 -13.33 -13.65
CA ASP A 70 10.46 -12.75 -14.97
C ASP A 70 9.71 -13.75 -15.86
N GLU A 71 8.67 -13.32 -16.56
CA GLU A 71 7.85 -14.16 -17.46
C GLU A 71 7.43 -15.56 -16.92
N ARG A 72 7.32 -15.71 -15.58
CA ARG A 72 7.03 -16.95 -14.80
C ARG A 72 8.23 -17.84 -14.46
N GLU A 73 9.44 -17.41 -14.77
CA GLU A 73 10.67 -18.07 -14.37
C GLU A 73 11.34 -17.34 -13.20
N ILE A 74 11.98 -18.11 -12.33
CA ILE A 74 12.76 -17.53 -11.22
C ILE A 74 14.12 -17.09 -11.80
N VAL A 75 14.30 -15.79 -11.95
CA VAL A 75 15.54 -15.19 -12.46
C VAL A 75 16.55 -14.85 -11.36
N GLN A 76 16.09 -14.70 -10.11
CA GLN A 76 16.93 -14.33 -8.99
C GLN A 76 16.41 -14.93 -7.68
N LEU A 77 17.32 -15.35 -6.79
CA LEU A 77 16.96 -15.96 -5.49
C LEU A 77 16.87 -14.95 -4.34
N ARG A 78 17.21 -13.67 -4.57
CA ARG A 78 17.25 -12.64 -3.54
C ARG A 78 16.84 -11.31 -4.15
N ALA A 79 15.80 -10.67 -3.66
CA ALA A 79 15.53 -9.28 -4.05
C ALA A 79 16.66 -8.34 -3.55
N PRO A 80 16.91 -7.21 -4.23
CA PRO A 80 17.77 -6.16 -3.71
C PRO A 80 17.37 -5.75 -2.29
N LEU A 81 18.35 -5.54 -1.42
CA LEU A 81 18.06 -5.06 -0.08
C LEU A 81 17.70 -3.57 -0.15
N ARG A 82 16.50 -3.21 0.29
CA ARG A 82 16.13 -1.82 0.60
C ARG A 82 16.12 -1.64 2.12
N PRO A 83 17.25 -1.28 2.75
CA PRO A 83 17.26 -0.97 4.18
C PRO A 83 16.33 0.20 4.46
N ASN A 84 15.62 0.15 5.59
CA ASN A 84 14.69 1.20 6.04
C ASN A 84 13.52 1.49 5.10
N TRP A 85 13.19 0.57 4.19
CA TRP A 85 12.13 0.80 3.21
C TRP A 85 10.76 1.08 3.84
N PHE A 86 10.40 0.36 4.90
CA PHE A 86 9.18 0.61 5.68
C PHE A 86 9.38 1.60 6.84
N ALA A 87 10.58 2.15 7.04
CA ALA A 87 10.82 3.07 8.16
C ALA A 87 9.88 4.30 8.15
N PRO A 88 9.55 4.90 6.99
CA PRO A 88 8.55 5.98 6.94
C PRO A 88 7.18 5.58 7.48
N LEU A 89 6.76 4.32 7.29
CA LEU A 89 5.47 3.80 7.76
C LEU A 89 5.47 3.49 9.26
N VAL A 90 6.64 3.18 9.85
CA VAL A 90 6.78 2.77 11.25
C VAL A 90 7.18 3.94 12.17
N SER A 91 7.74 5.03 11.63
CA SER A 91 8.05 6.24 12.41
C SER A 91 6.79 6.80 13.09
N SER A 92 6.75 6.83 14.42
CA SER A 92 5.54 7.10 15.21
C SER A 92 5.25 8.60 15.41
N ASP A 93 6.22 9.47 15.15
CA ASP A 93 6.20 10.90 15.44
C ASP A 93 5.74 11.76 14.26
N ARG A 94 5.75 11.23 13.03
CA ARG A 94 5.40 12.02 11.83
C ARG A 94 3.89 12.18 11.67
N ILE A 95 3.41 13.42 11.64
CA ILE A 95 2.06 13.79 11.19
C ILE A 95 2.23 14.52 9.87
N SER A 96 1.65 13.98 8.80
CA SER A 96 1.67 14.61 7.47
C SER A 96 0.36 15.36 7.23
N GLU A 97 0.47 16.61 6.77
CA GLU A 97 -0.67 17.40 6.31
C GLU A 97 -1.17 16.93 4.94
N ALA A 98 -0.28 16.45 4.07
CA ALA A 98 -0.60 16.04 2.71
C ALA A 98 -1.07 14.58 2.60
N LEU A 99 -0.69 13.75 3.57
CA LEU A 99 -1.02 12.33 3.63
C LEU A 99 -1.44 11.96 5.07
N PRO A 100 -2.68 12.31 5.48
CA PRO A 100 -3.15 12.04 6.83
C PRO A 100 -3.41 10.53 7.01
N LEU A 101 -2.41 9.83 7.53
CA LEU A 101 -2.48 8.39 7.78
C LEU A 101 -2.81 8.07 9.23
N TRP A 102 -3.67 7.07 9.40
CA TRP A 102 -3.95 6.48 10.71
C TRP A 102 -2.81 5.53 11.10
N LYS A 103 -2.07 5.88 12.16
CA LYS A 103 -1.02 5.03 12.73
C LYS A 103 -1.57 4.28 13.93
N MET A 104 -1.63 2.95 13.82
CA MET A 104 -2.07 2.09 14.91
C MET A 104 -0.86 1.46 15.59
N ILE A 105 -0.77 1.61 16.92
CA ILE A 105 0.28 0.98 17.72
C ILE A 105 -0.37 -0.18 18.47
N GLN A 106 0.01 -1.40 18.12
CA GLN A 106 -0.42 -2.59 18.85
C GLN A 106 0.54 -2.85 20.01
N GLN A 107 0.00 -2.95 21.23
CA GLN A 107 0.75 -3.30 22.44
C GLN A 107 0.08 -4.51 23.09
N ALA A 108 0.88 -5.40 23.67
CA ALA A 108 0.34 -6.50 24.46
C ALA A 108 -0.31 -5.92 25.72
N ASP A 109 -1.48 -6.43 26.06
CA ASP A 109 -2.13 -6.12 27.33
C ASP A 109 -1.54 -7.04 28.41
N TYR A 110 -0.78 -6.45 29.32
CA TYR A 110 -0.17 -7.16 30.44
C TYR A 110 -1.04 -7.14 31.71
N SER A 111 -2.21 -6.50 31.69
CA SER A 111 -3.08 -6.39 32.86
C SER A 111 -3.74 -7.71 33.30
N SER A 112 -3.65 -8.74 32.46
CA SER A 112 -4.24 -10.07 32.70
C SER A 112 -3.26 -11.12 33.25
N ILE A 113 -2.02 -10.75 33.58
CA ILE A 113 -0.95 -11.66 34.05
C ILE A 113 -0.62 -11.45 35.55
N GLU A 114 -1.46 -10.74 36.30
CA GLU A 114 -1.37 -10.64 37.78
C GLU A 114 -2.43 -11.46 38.52
#